data_AF-A0A1Z8SU45-F1
#
_entry.id   AF-A0A1Z8SU45-F1
#
_cell.length_a   1.000
_cell.length_b   1.000
_cell.length_c   1.000
_cell.angle_alpha   90.00
_cell.angle_beta   90.00
_cell.angle_gamma   90.00
#
_symmetry.space_group_name_H-M   'P 1'
#
loop_
_entity.id
_entity.type
_entity.pdbx_description
1 polymer ?
#
loop_
_entity_poly.entity_id
_entity_poly.type
_entity_poly.pdbx_seq_one_letter_code
_entity_poly.pdbx_strand_id
1 'polypeptide(L)'
;MLRIPNFALIFLTSVSGCSVFQIEEVEDFSMTWKIDRNQNNKGHNLVEFEFVDFPGHVIGHFSNGLIDHLEKQGKKEVIIQIEITRDISGEVIGHSESSIGGYEGNASTFSYYGTNGDPPVSPFE
;
A
#
# COMPACT_ATOMS: atom_id res chain seq x y z
N MET A 1 39.09 -2.11 -46.52
CA MET A 1 38.77 -3.39 -45.83
C MET A 1 39.26 -3.23 -44.39
N LEU A 2 38.43 -2.78 -43.43
CA LEU A 2 37.53 -3.60 -42.59
C LEU A 2 38.24 -4.88 -42.08
N ARG A 3 38.40 -5.20 -40.80
CA ARG A 3 37.84 -4.66 -39.55
C ARG A 3 38.70 -5.18 -38.37
N ILE A 4 38.63 -4.42 -37.27
CA ILE A 4 39.30 -4.48 -35.97
C ILE A 4 39.21 -5.86 -35.27
N PRO A 5 40.22 -6.25 -34.46
CA PRO A 5 40.23 -7.48 -33.67
C PRO A 5 39.39 -7.36 -32.39
N ASN A 6 38.96 -8.52 -31.88
CA ASN A 6 38.69 -8.77 -30.45
C ASN A 6 37.64 -7.85 -29.79
N PHE A 7 36.36 -8.23 -29.79
CA PHE A 7 35.41 -7.64 -28.85
C PHE A 7 34.30 -8.63 -28.47
N ALA A 8 34.01 -8.64 -27.17
CA ALA A 8 32.81 -9.18 -26.50
C ALA A 8 32.69 -10.70 -26.35
N LEU A 9 33.48 -11.27 -25.43
CA LEU A 9 32.93 -12.27 -24.51
C LEU A 9 32.50 -11.52 -23.23
N ILE A 10 31.36 -10.84 -23.26
CA ILE A 10 30.64 -10.42 -22.04
C ILE A 10 29.53 -11.44 -21.87
N PHE A 11 29.86 -12.55 -21.22
CA PHE A 11 28.86 -13.43 -20.66
C PHE A 11 28.26 -12.72 -19.44
N LEU A 12 26.98 -12.39 -19.56
CA LEU A 12 26.00 -12.62 -18.50
C LEU A 12 26.28 -11.97 -17.13
N THR A 13 26.10 -10.65 -17.05
CA THR A 13 25.74 -9.99 -15.78
C THR A 13 24.51 -9.12 -15.93
N SER A 14 23.51 -9.59 -16.67
CA SER A 14 22.13 -9.22 -16.39
C SER A 14 21.61 -10.19 -15.33
N VAL A 15 22.14 -10.08 -14.10
CA VAL A 15 21.30 -10.37 -12.94
C VAL A 15 20.31 -9.22 -12.95
N SER A 16 19.23 -9.40 -13.71
CA SER A 16 17.98 -8.73 -13.39
C SER A 16 17.80 -8.99 -11.91
N GLY A 17 17.88 -7.94 -11.09
CA GLY A 17 17.67 -8.00 -9.66
C GLY A 17 16.24 -8.44 -9.40
N CYS A 18 15.94 -9.72 -9.58
CA CYS A 18 14.90 -10.37 -8.83
C CYS A 18 15.39 -10.26 -7.39
N SER A 19 14.73 -9.43 -6.59
CA SER A 19 14.95 -9.30 -5.16
C SER A 19 14.79 -10.67 -4.50
N VAL A 20 15.82 -11.52 -4.55
CA VAL A 20 15.86 -12.84 -3.88
C VAL A 20 15.79 -12.73 -2.36
N PHE A 21 15.71 -11.50 -1.85
CA PHE A 21 15.71 -11.16 -0.44
C PHE A 21 14.41 -10.50 0.04
N GLN A 22 13.35 -10.51 -0.77
CA GLN A 22 12.06 -9.93 -0.41
C GLN A 22 10.96 -10.99 -0.49
N ILE A 23 10.10 -11.02 0.53
CA ILE A 23 8.90 -11.86 0.61
C ILE A 23 7.70 -10.92 0.56
N GLU A 24 6.80 -11.14 -0.40
CA GLU A 24 5.56 -10.38 -0.53
C GLU A 24 4.41 -11.25 -0.02
N GLU A 25 3.70 -10.76 1.00
CA GLU A 25 2.55 -11.42 1.62
C GLU A 25 1.33 -10.52 1.49
N VAL A 26 0.19 -11.08 1.13
CA VAL A 26 -1.08 -10.35 1.07
C VAL A 26 -1.92 -10.77 2.26
N GLU A 27 -2.27 -9.81 3.11
CA GLU A 27 -3.10 -10.01 4.29
C GLU A 27 -4.37 -9.18 4.20
N ASP A 28 -5.47 -9.76 4.69
CA ASP A 28 -6.78 -9.11 4.75
C ASP A 28 -6.96 -8.45 6.12
N PHE A 29 -7.15 -7.14 6.13
CA PHE A 29 -7.44 -6.37 7.34
C PHE A 29 -8.87 -5.86 7.34
N SER A 30 -9.57 -6.06 8.46
CA SER A 30 -10.83 -5.39 8.71
C SER A 30 -10.57 -3.96 9.18
N MET A 31 -11.18 -2.99 8.50
CA MET A 31 -10.99 -1.58 8.79
C MET A 31 -12.32 -0.83 8.78
N THR A 32 -12.49 0.09 9.73
CA THR A 32 -13.57 1.09 9.69
C THR A 32 -13.09 2.32 8.94
N TRP A 33 -14.02 3.13 8.41
CA TRP A 33 -13.65 4.32 7.67
C TRP A 33 -14.48 5.54 8.06
N LYS A 34 -13.87 6.72 7.91
CA LYS A 34 -14.50 8.02 8.09
C LYS A 34 -14.04 8.99 7.01
N ILE A 35 -14.90 9.95 6.68
CA ILE A 35 -14.56 11.02 5.74
C ILE A 35 -14.21 12.27 6.55
N ASP A 36 -13.03 12.83 6.32
CA ASP A 36 -12.70 14.18 6.76
C ASP A 36 -12.82 15.14 5.58
N ARG A 37 -13.94 15.88 5.56
CA ARG A 37 -14.23 16.88 4.51
C ARG A 37 -13.54 18.22 4.76
N ASN A 38 -12.87 18.41 5.90
CA ASN A 38 -12.09 19.61 6.19
C ASN A 38 -10.66 19.49 5.65
N GLN A 39 -10.16 18.25 5.52
CA GLN A 39 -8.90 17.96 4.87
C GLN A 39 -9.10 17.70 3.39
N ASN A 40 -8.45 18.51 2.58
CA ASN A 40 -8.54 18.44 1.13
C ASN A 40 -7.16 18.57 0.49
N ASN A 41 -6.89 17.71 -0.49
CA ASN A 41 -5.70 17.80 -1.33
C ASN A 41 -6.13 17.87 -2.79
N LYS A 42 -5.83 18.99 -3.46
CA LYS A 42 -6.14 19.21 -4.90
C LYS A 42 -7.60 18.93 -5.28
N GLY A 43 -8.55 19.23 -4.40
CA GLY A 43 -9.98 18.99 -4.65
C GLY A 43 -10.48 17.60 -4.25
N HIS A 44 -9.60 16.73 -3.72
CA HIS A 44 -9.97 15.42 -3.18
C HIS A 44 -10.06 15.48 -1.66
N ASN A 45 -11.17 14.99 -1.11
CA ASN A 45 -11.36 14.89 0.34
C ASN A 45 -10.63 13.67 0.90
N LEU A 46 -10.29 13.73 2.18
CA LEU A 46 -9.66 12.63 2.90
C LEU A 46 -10.69 11.59 3.31
N VAL A 47 -10.42 10.33 3.00
CA VAL A 47 -10.99 9.17 3.69
C VAL A 47 -9.88 8.52 4.52
N GLU A 48 -10.16 8.29 5.79
CA GLU A 48 -9.23 7.65 6.71
C GLU A 48 -9.83 6.31 7.16
N PHE A 49 -9.03 5.27 7.04
CA PHE A 49 -9.31 3.92 7.49
C PHE A 49 -8.59 3.67 8.80
N GLU A 50 -9.26 3.03 9.76
CA GLU A 50 -8.69 2.61 11.04
C GLU A 50 -8.81 1.10 11.18
N PHE A 51 -7.71 0.44 11.56
CA PHE A 51 -7.66 -1.00 11.76
C PHE A 51 -8.55 -1.40 12.94
N VAL A 52 -9.43 -2.39 12.75
CA VAL A 52 -10.32 -2.89 13.82
C VAL A 52 -9.52 -3.60 14.91
N ASP A 53 -8.60 -4.47 14.51
CA ASP A 53 -7.80 -5.28 15.43
C ASP A 53 -6.56 -4.54 15.97
N PHE A 54 -6.21 -3.40 15.35
CA PHE A 54 -5.05 -2.58 15.69
C PHE A 54 -5.46 -1.11 15.89
N PRO A 55 -6.27 -0.80 16.92
CA PRO A 55 -6.82 0.53 17.13
C PRO A 55 -5.71 1.57 17.30
N GLY A 56 -5.94 2.77 16.75
CA GLY A 56 -4.95 3.84 16.70
C GLY A 56 -4.04 3.80 15.47
N HIS A 57 -4.01 2.73 14.69
CA HIS A 57 -3.33 2.73 13.39
C HIS A 57 -4.29 3.14 12.28
N VAL A 58 -3.84 4.03 11.39
CA VAL A 58 -4.69 4.59 10.33
C VAL A 58 -3.99 4.63 8.98
N ILE A 59 -4.80 4.53 7.94
CA ILE A 59 -4.40 4.73 6.55
C ILE A 59 -5.29 5.80 5.94
N GLY A 60 -4.69 6.88 5.42
CA GLY A 60 -5.42 7.97 4.78
C GLY A 60 -5.27 7.95 3.26
N HIS A 61 -6.36 8.21 2.53
CA HIS A 61 -6.39 8.39 1.08
C HIS A 61 -7.13 9.66 0.70
N PHE A 62 -6.56 10.46 -0.21
CA PHE A 62 -7.26 11.60 -0.80
C PHE A 62 -7.93 11.20 -2.12
N SER A 63 -9.21 10.82 -2.08
CA SER A 63 -9.94 10.39 -3.28
C SER A 63 -11.46 10.46 -3.13
N ASN A 64 -12.08 11.29 -3.97
CA ASN A 64 -13.54 11.38 -4.05
C ASN A 64 -14.15 10.13 -4.67
N GLY A 65 -13.48 9.46 -5.61
CA GLY A 65 -13.99 8.24 -6.24
C GLY A 65 -14.06 7.08 -5.24
N LEU A 66 -13.06 6.97 -4.36
CA LEU A 66 -13.06 5.99 -3.28
C LEU A 66 -14.15 6.30 -2.25
N ILE A 67 -14.31 7.58 -1.87
CA ILE A 67 -15.40 8.02 -1.00
C ILE A 67 -16.77 7.65 -1.58
N ASP A 68 -17.02 7.98 -2.84
CA ASP A 68 -18.29 7.67 -3.51
C ASP A 68 -18.57 6.16 -3.55
N HIS A 69 -17.53 5.34 -3.75
CA HIS A 69 -17.64 3.88 -3.71
C HIS A 69 -18.04 3.38 -2.31
N LEU A 70 -17.37 3.85 -1.26
CA LEU A 70 -17.65 3.46 0.11
C LEU A 70 -19.05 3.92 0.57
N GLU A 71 -19.44 5.16 0.23
CA GLU A 71 -20.79 5.68 0.51
C GLU A 71 -21.86 4.83 -0.21
N LYS A 72 -21.63 4.39 -1.46
CA LYS A 72 -22.55 3.50 -2.19
C LYS A 72 -22.64 2.10 -1.57
N GLN A 73 -21.55 1.58 -1.05
CA GLN A 73 -21.56 0.29 -0.34
C GLN A 73 -22.33 0.38 0.98
N GLY A 74 -22.28 1.53 1.66
CA GLY A 74 -23.01 1.79 2.91
C GLY A 74 -22.57 0.93 4.09
N LYS A 75 -21.46 0.19 3.97
CA LYS A 75 -20.89 -0.62 5.05
C LYS A 75 -19.95 0.25 5.88
N LYS A 76 -20.06 0.19 7.21
CA LYS A 76 -19.16 0.93 8.12
C LYS A 76 -17.75 0.32 8.17
N GLU A 77 -17.66 -0.96 7.85
CA GLU A 77 -16.45 -1.77 7.88
C GLU A 77 -16.22 -2.37 6.50
N VAL A 78 -14.96 -2.35 6.06
CA VAL A 78 -14.52 -2.90 4.78
C VAL A 78 -13.26 -3.74 4.99
N ILE A 79 -13.06 -4.71 4.10
CA ILE A 79 -11.81 -5.45 4.03
C ILE A 79 -10.86 -4.68 3.12
N ILE A 80 -9.65 -4.45 3.61
CA ILE A 80 -8.53 -3.91 2.84
C ILE A 80 -7.46 -4.98 2.77
N GLN A 81 -7.03 -5.29 1.55
CA GLN A 81 -5.92 -6.19 1.30
C GLN A 81 -4.65 -5.37 1.27
N ILE A 82 -3.70 -5.71 2.12
CA ILE A 82 -2.41 -5.05 2.21
C ILE A 82 -1.34 -6.05 1.80
N GLU A 83 -0.58 -5.68 0.78
CA GLU A 83 0.65 -6.35 0.42
C GLU A 83 1.76 -5.84 1.34
N ILE A 84 2.33 -6.74 2.13
CA ILE A 84 3.41 -6.49 3.07
C ILE A 84 4.68 -7.06 2.45
N THR A 85 5.70 -6.21 2.29
CA THR A 85 7.02 -6.62 1.84
C THR A 85 7.91 -6.83 3.06
N ARG A 86 8.37 -8.07 3.24
CA ARG A 86 9.32 -8.45 4.30
C ARG A 86 10.68 -8.76 3.71
N ASP A 87 11.73 -8.55 4.49
CA ASP A 87 13.06 -9.06 4.16
C ASP A 87 13.22 -10.54 4.56
N ILE A 88 14.39 -11.13 4.27
CA ILE A 88 14.67 -12.54 4.62
C ILE A 88 14.70 -12.84 6.13
N SER A 89 14.82 -11.81 6.96
CA SER A 89 14.78 -11.95 8.43
C SER A 89 13.35 -11.88 8.97
N GLY A 90 12.38 -11.54 8.12
CA GLY A 90 10.98 -11.35 8.47
C GLY A 90 10.63 -9.89 8.83
N GLU A 91 11.59 -8.97 8.74
CA GLU A 91 11.37 -7.55 9.03
C GLU A 91 10.55 -6.89 7.93
N VAL A 92 9.53 -6.11 8.31
CA VAL A 92 8.71 -5.36 7.35
C VAL A 92 9.49 -4.18 6.81
N ILE A 93 9.69 -4.17 5.49
CA ILE A 93 10.41 -3.11 4.77
C ILE A 93 9.47 -2.26 3.89
N GLY A 94 8.21 -2.66 3.77
CA GLY A 94 7.21 -1.91 3.02
C GLY A 94 5.80 -2.49 3.16
N HIS A 95 4.81 -1.68 2.85
CA HIS A 95 3.44 -2.13 2.66
C HIS A 95 2.76 -1.28 1.59
N SER A 96 1.76 -1.85 0.91
CA SER A 96 0.88 -1.13 0.00
C SER A 96 -0.50 -1.77 -0.06
N GLU A 97 -1.53 -0.97 -0.28
CA GLU A 97 -2.91 -1.46 -0.37
C GLU A 97 -3.15 -2.03 -1.78
N SER A 98 -3.33 -3.34 -1.87
CA SER A 98 -3.60 -4.03 -3.14
C SER A 98 -5.10 -4.02 -3.49
N SER A 99 -5.98 -3.88 -2.50
CA SER A 99 -7.44 -3.72 -2.71
C SER A 99 -8.10 -3.03 -1.52
N ILE A 100 -9.02 -2.09 -1.79
CA ILE A 100 -9.76 -1.35 -0.75
C ILE A 100 -11.25 -1.58 -0.94
N GLY A 101 -11.85 -2.47 -0.16
CA GLY A 101 -13.29 -2.74 -0.22
C GLY A 101 -13.81 -3.09 -1.62
N GLY A 102 -12.97 -3.72 -2.45
CA GLY A 102 -13.31 -4.04 -3.85
C GLY A 102 -13.43 -2.82 -4.78
N TYR A 103 -12.80 -1.69 -4.44
CA TYR A 103 -12.72 -0.53 -5.32
C TYR A 103 -11.74 -0.80 -6.47
N GLU A 104 -12.23 -0.76 -7.71
CA GLU A 104 -11.41 -1.01 -8.92
C GLU A 104 -10.75 0.28 -9.48
N GLY A 105 -11.04 1.44 -8.90
CA GLY A 105 -10.46 2.70 -9.31
C GLY A 105 -9.09 2.96 -8.69
N ASN A 106 -8.42 4.03 -9.13
CA ASN A 106 -7.19 4.48 -8.47
C ASN A 106 -7.54 5.06 -7.09
N ALA A 107 -7.07 4.39 -6.04
CA ALA A 107 -7.36 4.71 -4.64
C ALA A 107 -6.91 6.13 -4.27
N SER A 108 -5.75 6.59 -4.72
CA SER A 108 -5.33 8.00 -4.66
C SER A 108 -3.97 8.23 -5.33
N THR A 109 -3.63 9.49 -5.61
CA THR A 109 -2.23 9.90 -5.91
C THR A 109 -1.41 10.09 -4.62
N PHE A 110 -2.07 10.23 -3.47
CA PHE A 110 -1.45 10.50 -2.18
C PHE A 110 -2.18 9.73 -1.08
N SER A 111 -1.47 8.77 -0.50
CA SER A 111 -1.86 8.06 0.72
C SER A 111 -0.82 8.25 1.82
N TYR A 112 -1.21 7.94 3.06
CA TYR A 112 -0.28 7.87 4.18
C TYR A 112 -0.68 6.75 5.15
N TYR A 113 0.33 6.25 5.87
CA TYR A 113 0.16 5.48 7.09
C TYR A 113 0.43 6.38 8.30
N GLY A 114 -0.35 6.25 9.36
CA GLY A 114 -0.22 7.06 10.56
C GLY A 114 -0.64 6.34 11.84
N THR A 115 -0.27 6.93 12.96
CA THR A 115 -0.61 6.45 14.31
C THR A 115 -1.24 7.58 15.12
N ASN A 116 -2.36 7.29 15.76
CA ASN A 116 -3.04 8.15 16.70
C ASN A 116 -2.74 7.68 18.13
N GLY A 117 -2.12 8.55 18.94
CA GLY A 117 -1.73 8.21 20.31
C GLY A 117 -0.47 7.35 20.36
N ASP A 118 -0.46 6.35 21.24
CA ASP A 118 0.67 5.44 21.48
C ASP A 118 0.17 3.99 21.40
N PRO A 119 -0.13 3.48 20.19
CA PRO A 119 -0.68 2.15 20.02
C PRO A 119 0.37 1.08 20.35
N PRO A 120 0.01 0.02 21.09
CA PRO A 120 0.98 -0.88 21.71
C PRO A 120 1.59 -1.92 20.75
N VAL A 121 0.95 -2.22 19.62
CA VAL A 121 1.33 -3.29 18.68
C VAL A 121 1.09 -2.80 17.26
N SER A 122 2.01 -3.08 16.34
CA SER A 122 1.88 -2.76 14.91
C SER A 122 1.00 -3.78 14.18
N PRO A 123 0.17 -3.37 13.19
CA PRO A 123 -0.55 -4.31 12.32
C PRO A 123 0.38 -5.16 11.43
N PHE A 124 1.67 -4.83 11.34
CA PHE A 124 2.63 -5.51 10.48
C PHE A 124 3.72 -6.29 11.23
N GLU A 125 3.73 -6.22 12.57
CA GLU A 125 4.70 -6.95 13.41
C GLU A 125 4.54 -8.48 13.34
#